data_AF-A0A7V8VXF6-F1
#
_entry.id   AF-A0A7V8VXF6-F1
#
_cell.length_a   1.000
_cell.length_b   1.000
_cell.length_c   1.000
_cell.angle_alpha   90.00
_cell.angle_beta   90.00
_cell.angle_gamma   90.00
#
_symmetry.space_group_name_H-M   'P 1'
#
loop_
_entity.id
_entity.type
_entity.pdbx_description
1 polymer ?
#
loop_
_entity_poly.entity_id
_entity_poly.type
_entity_poly.pdbx_seq_one_letter_code
_entity_poly.pdbx_strand_id
1 'polypeptide(L)'
;MRRYGRRLPVTGVLFGAIILALVVGLPVLIISAIGGVLLPVLAWLIFSAVAFYVGAHLFGEPTTRAEFLPILRLAGFALAPGVLAIFNVVPLIGDIAILVAFVWGLVAVTFAIRQTMMFGTVRAILTAATSALVTLVSCGLLAAIFS
;
A
#
# COMPACT_ATOMS: atom_id res chain seq x y z
N MET A 1 -53.42 25.25 -29.97
CA MET A 1 -52.40 24.39 -30.63
C MET A 1 -51.02 25.00 -30.41
N ARG A 2 -49.98 24.14 -30.36
CA ARG A 2 -48.52 24.41 -30.20
C ARG A 2 -47.99 24.45 -28.77
N ARG A 3 -47.74 23.25 -28.21
CA ARG A 3 -46.73 23.06 -27.16
C ARG A 3 -45.37 23.41 -27.75
N TYR A 4 -44.76 24.49 -27.26
CA TYR A 4 -43.38 24.85 -27.56
C TYR A 4 -42.46 23.83 -26.89
N GLY A 5 -42.09 22.77 -27.62
CA GLY A 5 -41.08 21.82 -27.18
C GLY A 5 -39.71 22.49 -27.21
N ARG A 6 -39.28 23.06 -26.08
CA ARG A 6 -37.97 23.70 -25.92
C ARG A 6 -36.89 22.62 -25.98
N ARG A 7 -36.46 22.22 -27.19
CA ARG A 7 -35.32 21.33 -27.40
C ARG A 7 -34.06 22.11 -27.00
N LEU A 8 -33.42 21.73 -25.90
CA LEU A 8 -32.14 22.30 -25.52
C LEU A 8 -31.15 22.11 -26.68
N PRO A 9 -30.36 23.13 -27.03
CA PRO A 9 -29.36 22.99 -28.08
C PRO A 9 -28.39 21.89 -27.65
N VAL A 10 -28.37 20.78 -28.41
CA VAL A 10 -27.56 19.57 -28.10
C VAL A 10 -26.11 19.94 -27.81
N THR A 11 -25.59 20.94 -28.52
CA THR A 11 -24.26 21.50 -28.32
C THR A 11 -24.04 22.05 -26.90
N GLY A 12 -25.01 22.79 -26.34
CA GLY A 12 -24.93 23.31 -24.98
C GLY A 12 -24.97 22.22 -23.91
N VAL A 13 -25.72 21.15 -24.16
CA VAL A 13 -25.76 19.97 -23.30
C VAL A 13 -24.40 19.24 -23.31
N LEU A 14 -23.79 19.08 -24.48
CA LEU A 14 -22.47 18.44 -24.62
C LEU A 14 -21.36 19.24 -23.94
N PHE A 15 -21.32 20.57 -24.14
CA PHE A 15 -20.36 21.42 -23.45
C PHE A 15 -20.53 21.40 -21.93
N GLY A 16 -21.79 21.45 -21.45
CA GLY A 16 -22.08 21.34 -20.03
C GLY A 16 -21.64 20.00 -19.43
N ALA A 17 -21.85 18.90 -20.15
CA ALA A 17 -21.43 17.56 -19.72
C ALA A 17 -19.90 17.41 -19.66
N ILE A 18 -19.17 17.95 -20.64
CA ILE A 18 -17.70 17.93 -20.65
C ILE A 18 -17.14 18.74 -19.47
N ILE A 19 -17.67 19.94 -19.24
CA ILE A 19 -17.23 20.78 -18.11
C ILE A 19 -17.51 20.08 -16.78
N LEU A 20 -18.70 19.49 -16.62
CA LEU A 20 -19.04 18.74 -15.41
C LEU A 20 -18.11 17.53 -15.21
N ALA A 21 -17.82 16.78 -16.28
CA ALA A 21 -16.91 15.64 -16.22
C ALA A 21 -15.48 16.06 -15.84
N LEU A 22 -15.00 17.22 -16.30
CA LEU A 22 -13.68 17.73 -15.92
C LEU A 22 -13.66 18.25 -14.48
N VAL A 23 -14.69 18.99 -14.05
CA VAL A 23 -14.80 19.55 -12.70
C VAL A 23 -14.89 18.44 -11.64
N VAL A 24 -15.58 17.34 -11.95
CA VAL A 24 -15.70 16.20 -11.03
C VAL A 24 -14.56 15.20 -11.19
N GLY A 25 -14.19 14.87 -12.43
CA GLY A 25 -13.23 13.80 -12.74
C GLY A 25 -11.78 14.16 -12.44
N LEU A 26 -11.36 15.39 -12.75
CA LEU A 26 -9.95 15.78 -12.57
C LEU A 26 -9.52 15.79 -11.10
N PRO A 27 -10.30 16.36 -10.15
CA PRO A 27 -9.95 16.29 -8.74
C PRO A 27 -9.88 14.86 -8.20
N VAL A 28 -10.81 13.98 -8.62
CA VAL A 28 -10.81 12.57 -8.21
C VAL A 28 -9.53 11.87 -8.70
N LEU A 29 -9.12 12.07 -9.95
CA LEU A 29 -7.88 11.51 -10.48
C LEU A 29 -6.65 11.98 -9.72
N ILE A 30 -6.59 13.27 -9.38
CA ILE A 30 -5.47 13.85 -8.63
C ILE A 30 -5.42 13.26 -7.22
N ILE A 31 -6.56 13.22 -6.51
CA ILE A 31 -6.65 12.66 -5.16
C ILE A 31 -6.28 11.18 -5.16
N SER A 32 -6.77 10.40 -6.12
CA SER A 32 -6.45 8.97 -6.25
C SER A 32 -4.98 8.72 -6.60
N ALA A 33 -4.37 9.54 -7.46
CA ALA A 33 -2.95 9.41 -7.80
C ALA A 33 -2.06 9.73 -6.60
N ILE A 34 -2.36 10.82 -5.89
CA ILE A 34 -1.66 11.23 -4.67
C ILE A 34 -1.81 10.15 -3.59
N GLY A 35 -3.04 9.71 -3.30
CA GLY A 35 -3.32 8.65 -2.33
C GLY A 35 -2.65 7.32 -2.69
N GLY A 36 -2.65 6.96 -3.98
CA GLY A 36 -2.03 5.74 -4.49
C GLY A 36 -0.51 5.69 -4.32
N VAL A 37 0.16 6.84 -4.17
CA VAL A 37 1.61 6.91 -3.92
C VAL A 37 1.91 7.16 -2.44
N LEU A 38 1.21 8.10 -1.80
CA LEU A 38 1.50 8.49 -0.42
C LEU A 38 1.12 7.41 0.59
N LEU A 39 -0.04 6.75 0.43
CA LEU A 39 -0.50 5.76 1.41
C LEU A 39 0.45 4.55 1.51
N PRO A 40 0.92 3.94 0.40
CA PRO A 40 1.90 2.87 0.48
C PRO A 40 3.25 3.30 1.07
N VAL A 41 3.70 4.53 0.77
CA VAL A 41 4.95 5.07 1.35
C VAL A 41 4.82 5.24 2.86
N LEU A 42 3.69 5.76 3.35
CA LEU A 42 3.42 5.87 4.79
C LEU A 42 3.32 4.49 5.45
N ALA A 43 2.61 3.55 4.83
CA ALA A 43 2.50 2.18 5.33
C ALA A 43 3.87 1.50 5.45
N TRP A 44 4.75 1.71 4.47
CA TRP A 44 6.13 1.23 4.50
C TRP A 44 6.97 1.84 5.64
N LEU A 45 6.84 3.14 5.88
CA LEU A 45 7.51 3.82 6.98
C LEU A 45 7.02 3.31 8.34
N ILE A 46 5.70 3.19 8.51
CA ILE A 46 5.07 2.65 9.72
C ILE A 46 5.56 1.23 9.95
N PHE A 47 5.50 0.39 8.92
CA PHE A 47 5.98 -0.99 9.00
C PHE A 47 7.43 -1.07 9.45
N SER A 48 8.32 -0.29 8.84
CA SER A 48 9.75 -0.31 9.14
C SER A 48 10.03 0.12 10.59
N ALA A 49 9.30 1.13 11.07
CA ALA A 49 9.41 1.61 12.45
C ALA A 49 8.88 0.57 13.45
N VAL A 50 7.74 -0.03 13.16
CA VAL A 50 7.13 -1.09 13.98
C VAL A 50 8.03 -2.32 14.00
N ALA A 51 8.55 -2.78 12.87
CA ALA A 51 9.44 -3.93 12.78
C ALA A 51 10.75 -3.70 13.56
N PHE A 52 11.32 -2.49 13.47
CA PHE A 52 12.46 -2.10 14.30
C PHE A 52 12.13 -2.17 15.79
N TYR A 53 11.03 -1.55 16.22
CA TYR A 53 10.65 -1.50 17.62
C TYR A 53 10.30 -2.88 18.20
N VAL A 54 9.47 -3.64 17.49
CA VAL A 54 9.07 -5.01 17.86
C VAL A 54 10.28 -5.93 17.89
N GLY A 55 11.13 -5.90 16.88
CA GLY A 55 12.32 -6.74 16.85
C GLY A 55 13.32 -6.37 17.94
N ALA A 56 13.67 -5.09 18.07
CA ALA A 56 14.66 -4.63 19.04
C ALA A 56 14.22 -4.81 20.50
N HIS A 57 12.93 -4.58 20.80
CA HIS A 57 12.46 -4.52 22.19
C HIS A 57 11.60 -5.70 22.62
N LEU A 58 10.75 -6.26 21.74
CA LEU A 58 9.86 -7.37 22.12
C LEU A 58 10.54 -8.73 21.95
N PHE A 59 11.35 -8.88 20.89
CA PHE A 59 12.05 -10.13 20.56
C PHE A 59 13.57 -10.00 20.61
N GLY A 60 14.09 -8.92 21.23
CA GLY A 60 15.52 -8.66 21.36
C GLY A 60 16.24 -9.66 22.25
N GLU A 61 17.51 -9.89 21.96
CA GLU A 61 18.48 -10.66 22.74
C GLU A 61 19.68 -9.75 23.04
N PRO A 62 20.54 -10.09 24.03
CA PRO A 62 21.75 -9.30 24.33
C PRO A 62 22.71 -9.15 23.13
N THR A 63 22.62 -10.06 22.16
CA THR A 63 23.40 -10.06 20.91
C THR A 63 22.73 -9.26 19.78
N THR A 64 21.51 -8.77 19.96
CA THR A 64 20.75 -8.09 18.92
C THR A 64 21.34 -6.74 18.58
N ARG A 65 21.75 -6.59 17.33
CA ARG A 65 22.14 -5.29 16.75
C ARG A 65 21.04 -4.82 15.81
N ALA A 66 19.98 -4.27 16.37
CA ALA A 66 18.90 -3.71 15.57
C ALA A 66 19.30 -2.32 15.07
N GLU A 67 19.30 -2.13 13.76
CA GLU A 67 19.50 -0.83 13.11
C GLU A 67 18.30 -0.51 12.23
N PHE A 68 17.76 0.70 12.35
CA PHE A 68 16.55 1.11 11.64
C PHE A 68 16.77 1.23 10.12
N LEU A 69 17.88 1.82 9.68
CA LEU A 69 18.13 2.14 8.27
C LEU A 69 18.24 0.89 7.36
N PRO A 70 18.95 -0.18 7.77
CA PRO A 70 18.96 -1.44 7.03
C PRO A 70 17.57 -2.07 6.90
N ILE A 71 16.77 -2.06 7.96
CA ILE A 71 15.39 -2.59 7.94
C ILE A 71 14.52 -1.80 6.96
N LEU A 72 14.58 -0.47 7.02
CA LEU A 72 13.85 0.42 6.13
C LEU A 72 14.14 0.09 4.66
N ARG A 73 15.43 0.00 4.30
CA ARG A 73 15.85 -0.32 2.93
C ARG A 73 15.39 -1.70 2.47
N LEU A 74 15.55 -2.71 3.31
CA LEU A 74 15.18 -4.08 2.95
C LEU A 74 13.67 -4.28 2.88
N ALA A 75 12.90 -3.64 3.76
CA ALA A 75 11.45 -3.57 3.64
C ALA A 75 11.03 -2.88 2.35
N GLY A 76 11.79 -1.88 1.89
CA GLY A 76 11.59 -1.24 0.58
C GLY A 76 11.82 -2.21 -0.58
N PHE A 77 12.87 -3.03 -0.52
CA PHE A 77 13.10 -4.11 -1.50
C PHE A 77 12.02 -5.19 -1.45
N ALA A 78 11.45 -5.48 -0.27
CA ALA A 78 10.35 -6.43 -0.14
C ALA A 78 9.06 -5.96 -0.85
N LEU A 79 8.94 -4.68 -1.19
CA LEU A 79 7.82 -4.11 -1.97
C LEU A 79 8.04 -4.20 -3.49
N ALA A 80 9.22 -4.57 -3.98
CA ALA A 80 9.51 -4.77 -5.40
C ALA A 80 8.47 -5.63 -6.17
N PRO A 81 7.95 -6.75 -5.63
CA PRO A 81 6.90 -7.51 -6.32
C PRO A 81 5.58 -6.74 -6.49
N GLY A 82 5.38 -5.59 -5.85
CA GLY A 82 4.24 -4.71 -6.13
C GLY A 82 4.13 -4.31 -7.60
N VAL A 83 5.24 -4.35 -8.37
CA VAL A 83 5.21 -4.14 -9.82
C VAL A 83 4.37 -5.20 -10.56
N LEU A 84 4.20 -6.39 -9.98
CA LEU A 84 3.36 -7.46 -10.53
C LEU A 84 1.87 -7.07 -10.57
N ALA A 85 1.47 -6.02 -9.85
CA ALA A 85 0.13 -5.46 -9.92
C ALA A 85 -0.26 -4.99 -11.34
N ILE A 86 0.71 -4.78 -12.24
CA ILE A 86 0.43 -4.49 -13.66
C ILE A 86 -0.36 -5.64 -14.33
N PHE A 87 -0.19 -6.88 -13.86
CA PHE A 87 -0.93 -8.03 -14.39
C PHE A 87 -2.39 -8.12 -13.90
N ASN A 88 -2.85 -7.24 -13.01
CA ASN A 88 -4.25 -7.22 -12.53
C ASN A 88 -5.29 -6.93 -13.62
N VAL A 89 -4.87 -6.48 -14.79
CA VAL A 89 -5.76 -6.28 -15.94
C VAL A 89 -6.38 -7.59 -16.42
N VAL A 90 -5.69 -8.72 -16.23
CA VAL A 90 -6.15 -10.04 -16.65
C VAL A 90 -6.70 -10.81 -15.44
N PRO A 91 -8.00 -11.16 -15.43
CA PRO A 91 -8.58 -12.00 -14.38
C PRO A 91 -7.81 -13.33 -14.26
N LEU A 92 -7.72 -13.92 -13.08
CA LEU A 92 -6.92 -15.12 -12.77
C LEU A 92 -5.40 -14.90 -12.73
N ILE A 93 -4.80 -14.28 -13.76
CA ILE A 93 -3.35 -13.99 -13.75
C ILE A 93 -3.02 -12.92 -12.71
N GLY A 94 -3.85 -11.88 -12.60
CA GLY A 94 -3.76 -10.85 -11.57
C GLY A 94 -3.80 -11.43 -10.16
N ASP A 95 -4.77 -12.31 -9.91
CA ASP A 95 -4.95 -12.93 -8.58
C ASP A 95 -3.74 -13.78 -8.17
N ILE A 96 -3.20 -14.56 -9.11
CA ILE A 96 -1.98 -15.34 -8.88
C ILE A 96 -0.79 -14.41 -8.65
N ALA A 97 -0.67 -13.34 -9.43
CA ALA A 97 0.42 -12.36 -9.29
C ALA A 97 0.40 -11.68 -7.91
N ILE A 98 -0.78 -11.32 -7.40
CA ILE A 98 -0.94 -10.77 -6.04
C ILE A 98 -0.51 -11.80 -4.99
N LEU A 99 -0.94 -13.05 -5.12
CA LEU A 99 -0.57 -14.10 -4.18
C LEU A 99 0.95 -14.32 -4.15
N VAL A 100 1.58 -14.38 -5.33
CA VAL A 100 3.04 -14.50 -5.45
C VAL A 100 3.73 -13.29 -4.83
N ALA A 101 3.23 -12.07 -5.07
CA ALA A 101 3.79 -10.85 -4.49
C ALA A 101 3.70 -10.86 -2.95
N PHE A 102 2.59 -11.36 -2.40
CA PHE A 102 2.40 -11.48 -0.97
C PHE A 102 3.38 -12.47 -0.34
N VAL A 103 3.50 -13.67 -0.91
CA VAL A 103 4.45 -14.69 -0.44
C VAL A 103 5.89 -14.17 -0.54
N TRP A 104 6.24 -13.52 -1.65
CA TRP A 104 7.54 -12.85 -1.81
C TRP A 104 7.76 -11.86 -0.66
N GLY A 105 6.82 -10.94 -0.45
CA GLY A 105 6.92 -9.91 0.59
C GLY A 105 7.22 -10.51 1.97
N LEU A 106 6.48 -11.53 2.38
CA LEU A 106 6.69 -12.22 3.67
C LEU A 106 8.08 -12.85 3.78
N VAL A 107 8.51 -13.56 2.73
CA VAL A 107 9.82 -14.23 2.70
C VAL A 107 10.94 -13.19 2.76
N ALA A 108 10.89 -12.17 1.91
CA ALA A 108 11.89 -11.12 1.82
C ALA A 108 12.04 -10.35 3.14
N VAL A 109 10.91 -9.96 3.77
CA VAL A 109 10.94 -9.23 5.05
C VAL A 109 11.49 -10.09 6.18
N THR A 110 11.17 -11.39 6.18
CA THR A 110 11.68 -12.33 7.19
C THR A 110 13.20 -12.47 7.07
N PHE A 111 13.72 -12.67 5.84
CA PHE A 111 15.16 -12.73 5.62
C PHE A 111 15.86 -11.41 5.96
N ALA A 112 15.24 -10.29 5.63
CA ALA A 112 15.76 -8.98 5.96
C ALA A 112 15.93 -8.78 7.47
N ILE A 113 14.88 -9.02 8.24
CA ILE A 113 14.91 -8.90 9.71
C ILE A 113 15.93 -9.86 10.30
N ARG A 114 15.98 -11.10 9.78
CA ARG A 114 16.94 -12.10 10.24
C ARG A 114 18.39 -11.62 10.06
N GLN A 115 18.71 -11.07 8.90
CA GLN A 115 20.06 -10.62 8.56
C GLN A 115 20.45 -9.35 9.32
N THR A 116 19.52 -8.41 9.48
CA THR A 116 19.82 -7.14 10.16
C THR A 116 19.95 -7.30 11.66
N MET A 117 19.04 -8.04 12.30
CA MET A 117 19.00 -8.18 13.76
C MET A 117 19.78 -9.39 14.28
N MET A 118 20.39 -10.18 13.39
CA MET A 118 21.12 -11.41 13.70
C MET A 118 20.27 -12.44 14.47
N PHE A 119 18.98 -12.53 14.13
CA PHE A 119 18.04 -13.45 14.76
C PHE A 119 18.14 -14.89 14.23
N GLY A 120 17.67 -15.83 15.05
CA GLY A 120 17.23 -17.14 14.56
C GLY A 120 15.98 -17.02 13.69
N THR A 121 15.75 -17.99 12.80
CA THR A 121 14.66 -17.96 11.80
C THR A 121 13.28 -17.81 12.45
N VAL A 122 13.02 -18.50 13.58
CA VAL A 122 11.73 -18.44 14.27
C VAL A 122 11.42 -17.02 14.79
N ARG A 123 12.40 -16.37 15.43
CA ARG A 123 12.24 -14.99 15.93
C ARG A 123 12.05 -13.98 14.81
N ALA A 124 12.78 -14.16 13.70
CA ALA A 124 12.59 -13.31 12.53
C ALA A 124 11.16 -13.43 11.96
N ILE A 125 10.62 -14.65 11.87
CA ILE A 125 9.23 -14.90 11.44
C ILE A 125 8.24 -14.26 12.42
N LEU A 126 8.43 -14.45 13.73
CA LEU A 126 7.55 -13.86 14.74
C LEU A 126 7.56 -12.33 14.66
N THR A 127 8.74 -11.72 14.54
CA THR A 127 8.89 -10.27 14.41
C THR A 127 8.22 -9.77 13.13
N ALA A 128 8.42 -10.45 12.00
CA ALA A 128 7.79 -10.12 10.72
C ALA A 128 6.27 -10.21 10.79
N ALA A 129 5.73 -11.29 11.37
CA ALA A 129 4.29 -11.50 11.51
C ALA A 129 3.64 -10.49 12.46
N THR A 130 4.25 -10.25 13.64
CA THR A 130 3.74 -9.28 14.62
C THR A 130 3.77 -7.86 14.05
N SER A 131 4.86 -7.47 13.39
CA SER A 131 4.96 -6.13 12.78
C SER A 131 3.99 -5.93 11.62
N ALA A 132 3.78 -6.94 10.79
CA ALA A 132 2.79 -6.91 9.72
C ALA A 132 1.37 -6.75 10.28
N LEU A 133 1.02 -7.49 11.33
CA LEU A 133 -0.28 -7.40 11.99
C LEU A 133 -0.52 -6.01 12.60
N VAL A 134 0.45 -5.50 13.36
CA VAL A 134 0.36 -4.17 13.98
C VAL A 134 0.22 -3.08 12.91
N THR A 135 0.99 -3.17 11.83
CA THR A 135 0.91 -2.22 10.72
C THR A 135 -0.45 -2.29 10.02
N LEU A 136 -0.98 -3.48 9.77
CA LEU A 136 -2.31 -3.67 9.19
C LEU A 136 -3.40 -3.00 10.04
N VAL A 137 -3.34 -3.16 11.36
CA VAL A 137 -4.27 -2.51 12.29
C VAL A 137 -4.09 -1.00 12.27
N SER A 138 -2.85 -0.49 12.31
CA SER A 138 -2.57 0.95 12.26
C SER A 138 -3.06 1.59 10.96
N CYS A 139 -2.78 0.98 9.81
CA CYS A 139 -3.26 1.45 8.51
C CYS A 139 -4.78 1.35 8.39
N GLY A 140 -5.39 0.27 8.87
CA GLY A 140 -6.85 0.10 8.87
C GLY A 140 -7.57 1.15 9.71
N LEU A 141 -7.04 1.47 10.89
CA LEU A 141 -7.57 2.55 11.74
C LEU A 141 -7.44 3.92 11.07
N LEU A 142 -6.31 4.21 10.44
CA LEU A 142 -6.13 5.44 9.68
C LEU A 142 -7.15 5.52 8.55
N ALA A 143 -7.29 4.47 7.74
CA ALA A 143 -8.26 4.42 6.66
C ALA A 143 -9.70 4.65 7.16
N ALA A 144 -10.07 4.04 8.30
CA ALA A 144 -11.39 4.20 8.90
C ALA A 144 -11.68 5.62 9.40
N ILE A 145 -10.65 6.41 9.74
CA ILE A 145 -10.81 7.83 10.11
C ILE A 145 -11.06 8.71 8.88
N PHE A 146 -10.54 8.32 7.72
CA PHE A 146 -10.61 9.10 6.47
C PHE A 146 -11.70 8.63 5.49
N SER A 147 -12.40 7.52 5.78
CA SER A 147 -13.53 6.97 4.99
C SER A 147 -14.88 7.43 5.52
#